data_AF-A0A9D0ZPX6-F1
#
_entry.id   AF-A0A9D0ZPX6-F1
#
_cell.length_a   1.000
_cell.length_b   1.000
_cell.length_c   1.000
_cell.angle_alpha   90.00
_cell.angle_beta   90.00
_cell.angle_gamma   90.00
#
_symmetry.space_group_name_H-M   'P 1'
#
loop_
_entity.id
_entity.type
_entity.pdbx_description
1 polymer ?
#
loop_
_entity_poly.entity_id
_entity_poly.type
_entity_poly.pdbx_seq_one_letter_code
_entity_poly.pdbx_strand_id
1 'polypeptide(L)'
;MNKKAFTLAELLGVIVILGIIGTIAVIAIDSNIKNGRYQTCLAQNQNLIEGAKTLVTKYPSVLPNAGGTTTISVDILKNGGEVNGVTVEGGYIDQNFENPMTEKPYTNNVKVVITSSNGTKFNYEVTAPDNEKCQK
;
A
#
# COMPACT_ATOMS: atom_id res chain seq x y z
N MET A 1 9.11 57.53 23.46
CA MET A 1 8.96 56.10 23.09
C MET A 1 10.02 55.76 22.05
N ASN A 2 11.06 55.00 22.40
CA ASN A 2 12.09 54.57 21.45
C ASN A 2 11.60 53.33 20.69
N LYS A 3 11.24 53.49 19.42
CA LYS A 3 11.00 52.35 18.52
C LYS A 3 12.35 51.86 18.01
N LYS A 4 12.83 50.72 18.53
CA LYS A 4 13.96 50.02 17.91
C LYS A 4 13.47 49.45 16.58
N ALA A 5 13.86 50.09 15.48
CA ALA A 5 13.66 49.55 14.14
C ALA A 5 14.76 48.53 13.87
N PHE A 6 14.39 47.33 13.42
CA PHE A 6 15.33 46.30 12.96
C PHE A 6 16.14 46.85 11.79
N THR A 7 17.45 46.63 11.80
CA THR A 7 18.30 46.99 10.67
C THR A 7 18.18 45.96 9.55
N LEU A 8 18.44 46.37 8.31
CA LEU A 8 18.38 45.48 7.15
C LEU A 8 19.34 44.29 7.30
N ALA A 9 20.51 44.50 7.91
CA ALA A 9 21.51 43.46 8.14
C ALA A 9 21.03 42.39 9.12
N GLU A 10 20.34 42.77 10.20
CA GLU A 10 19.76 41.83 11.15
C GLU A 10 18.65 41.00 10.49
N LEU A 11 17.79 41.64 9.69
CA LEU A 11 16.73 40.94 8.96
C LEU A 11 17.31 39.95 7.93
N LEU A 12 18.37 40.36 7.22
CA LEU A 12 19.05 39.51 6.23
C LEU A 12 19.69 38.29 6.90
N GLY A 13 20.31 38.45 8.06
CA GLY A 13 20.90 37.34 8.82
C GLY A 13 19.86 36.28 9.21
N VAL A 14 18.67 36.70 9.65
CA VAL A 14 17.57 35.78 9.98
C VAL A 14 17.10 35.01 8.75
N ILE A 15 16.92 35.68 7.61
CA ILE A 15 16.44 35.05 6.37
C ILE A 15 17.45 34.01 5.88
N VAL A 16 18.75 34.28 5.96
CA VAL A 16 19.80 33.32 5.57
C VAL A 16 19.74 32.07 6.44
N ILE A 17 19.64 32.23 7.76
CA ILE A 17 19.55 31.09 8.69
C ILE A 17 18.25 30.28 8.44
N LEU A 18 17.12 30.96 8.26
CA LEU A 18 15.85 30.31 7.93
C LEU A 18 15.91 29.57 6.59
N GLY A 19 16.61 30.11 5.60
CA GLY A 19 16.82 29.45 4.30
C GLY A 19 17.60 28.15 4.43
N ILE A 20 18.67 28.14 5.23
CA ILE A 20 19.49 26.94 5.46
C ILE A 20 18.66 25.88 6.21
N ILE A 21 17.96 26.27 7.28
CA ILE A 21 17.12 25.34 8.04
C ILE A 21 15.98 24.80 7.17
N GLY A 22 15.37 25.65 6.34
CA GLY A 22 14.27 25.28 5.44
C GLY A 22 14.65 24.20 4.44
N THR A 23 15.85 24.28 3.84
CA THR A 23 16.29 23.27 2.86
C THR A 23 16.51 21.89 3.49
N ILE A 24 17.10 21.83 4.69
CA ILE A 24 17.27 20.57 5.44
C ILE A 24 15.92 19.97 5.83
N ALA A 25 14.98 20.81 6.29
CA ALA A 25 13.66 20.38 6.68
C ALA A 25 12.88 19.72 5.53
N VAL A 26 12.95 20.27 4.31
CA VAL A 26 12.27 19.71 3.14
C VAL A 26 12.74 18.29 2.81
N ILE A 27 14.07 18.06 2.78
CA ILE A 27 14.63 16.73 2.49
C ILE A 27 14.22 15.71 3.55
N ALA A 28 14.26 16.10 4.83
CA ALA A 28 13.86 15.24 5.94
C ALA A 28 12.36 14.88 5.87
N ILE A 29 11.49 15.83 5.52
CA ILE A 29 10.05 15.60 5.38
C ILE A 29 9.77 14.63 4.23
N ASP A 30 10.38 14.81 3.06
CA ASP A 30 10.17 13.93 1.90
C ASP A 30 10.54 12.47 2.20
N SER A 31 11.70 12.26 2.85
CA SER A 31 12.13 10.92 3.27
C SER A 31 11.17 10.27 4.27
N ASN A 32 10.69 11.04 5.26
CA ASN A 32 9.71 10.53 6.24
C ASN A 32 8.36 10.19 5.60
N ILE A 33 7.89 11.01 4.67
CA ILE A 33 6.64 10.75 3.92
C ILE A 33 6.78 9.47 3.09
N LYS A 34 7.89 9.31 2.36
CA LYS A 34 8.16 8.09 1.57
C LYS A 34 8.18 6.85 2.43
N ASN A 35 8.86 6.88 3.58
CA ASN A 35 8.85 5.76 4.51
C ASN A 35 7.46 5.50 5.09
N GLY A 36 6.69 6.55 5.40
CA GLY A 36 5.28 6.43 5.82
C GLY A 36 4.43 5.70 4.78
N ARG A 37 4.48 6.14 3.52
CA ARG A 37 3.79 5.50 2.38
C ARG A 37 4.21 4.04 2.23
N TYR A 38 5.49 3.73 2.34
CA TYR A 38 6.01 2.36 2.29
C TYR A 38 5.43 1.47 3.40
N GLN A 39 5.40 1.94 4.65
CA GLN A 39 4.81 1.16 5.76
C GLN A 39 3.30 0.95 5.57
N THR A 40 2.57 1.98 5.12
CA THR A 40 1.15 1.85 4.81
C THR A 40 0.92 0.86 3.67
N CYS A 41 1.78 0.85 2.65
CA CYS A 41 1.70 -0.12 1.55
C CYS A 41 1.86 -1.56 2.05
N LEU A 42 2.81 -1.81 2.95
CA LEU A 42 2.99 -3.13 3.56
C LEU A 42 1.77 -3.55 4.39
N ALA A 43 1.18 -2.62 5.16
CA ALA A 43 -0.04 -2.90 5.91
C ALA A 43 -1.23 -3.21 4.99
N GLN A 44 -1.34 -2.51 3.86
CA GLN A 44 -2.36 -2.81 2.85
C GLN A 44 -2.15 -4.19 2.20
N ASN A 45 -0.91 -4.62 1.94
CA ASN A 45 -0.65 -5.98 1.49
C ASN A 45 -1.13 -7.03 2.50
N GLN A 46 -0.97 -6.76 3.81
CA GLN A 46 -1.53 -7.62 4.85
C GLN A 46 -3.07 -7.62 4.80
N ASN A 47 -3.71 -6.46 4.62
CA ASN A 47 -5.16 -6.38 4.45
C ASN A 47 -5.66 -7.17 3.24
N LEU A 48 -4.92 -7.16 2.12
CA LEU A 48 -5.24 -7.99 0.96
C LEU A 48 -5.18 -9.49 1.29
N ILE A 49 -4.14 -9.90 2.02
CA ILE A 49 -3.99 -11.28 2.46
C ILE A 49 -5.12 -11.69 3.40
N GLU A 50 -5.48 -10.86 4.38
CA GLU A 50 -6.59 -11.14 5.30
C GLU A 50 -7.95 -11.16 4.59
N GLY A 51 -8.17 -10.27 3.62
CA GLY A 51 -9.33 -10.30 2.75
C GLY A 51 -9.41 -11.59 1.94
N ALA A 52 -8.30 -12.04 1.34
CA ALA A 52 -8.23 -13.31 0.64
C ALA A 52 -8.47 -14.51 1.56
N LYS A 53 -7.90 -14.52 2.77
CA LYS A 53 -8.16 -15.56 3.78
C LYS A 53 -9.65 -15.63 4.16
N THR A 54 -10.29 -14.48 4.31
CA THR A 54 -11.72 -14.39 4.62
C THR A 54 -12.57 -14.93 3.46
N LEU A 55 -12.21 -14.57 2.22
CA LEU A 55 -12.86 -15.09 1.02
C LEU A 55 -12.75 -16.61 0.94
N VAL A 56 -11.55 -17.18 1.06
CA VAL A 56 -11.37 -18.64 0.96
C VAL A 56 -11.99 -19.41 2.14
N THR A 57 -12.17 -18.75 3.28
CA THR A 57 -12.92 -19.34 4.41
C THR A 57 -14.40 -19.49 4.06
N LYS A 58 -14.98 -18.52 3.34
CA LYS A 58 -16.36 -18.62 2.84
C LYS A 58 -16.49 -19.55 1.63
N TYR A 59 -15.47 -19.58 0.77
CA TYR A 59 -15.44 -20.37 -0.46
C TYR A 59 -14.22 -21.32 -0.48
N PRO A 60 -14.21 -22.39 0.33
CA PRO A 60 -13.06 -23.27 0.44
C PRO A 60 -12.71 -24.00 -0.87
N SER A 61 -13.65 -24.12 -1.80
CA SER A 61 -13.44 -24.71 -3.13
C SER A 61 -12.47 -23.92 -4.02
N VAL A 62 -12.17 -22.66 -3.70
CA VAL A 62 -11.19 -21.86 -4.46
C VAL A 62 -9.75 -22.17 -4.05
N LEU A 63 -9.54 -22.85 -2.92
CA LEU A 63 -8.21 -23.21 -2.45
C LEU A 63 -7.50 -24.12 -3.48
N PRO A 64 -6.20 -23.92 -3.70
CA PRO A 64 -5.46 -24.77 -4.63
C PRO A 64 -5.30 -26.18 -4.06
N ASN A 65 -5.30 -27.17 -4.94
CA ASN A 65 -4.90 -28.54 -4.61
C ASN A 65 -3.40 -28.62 -4.31
N ALA A 66 -2.91 -29.79 -3.85
CA ALA A 66 -1.48 -30.02 -3.63
C ALA A 66 -0.66 -29.74 -4.90
N GLY A 67 0.38 -28.92 -4.76
CA GLY A 67 1.21 -28.40 -5.86
C GLY A 67 0.56 -27.28 -6.69
N GLY A 68 -0.65 -26.85 -6.34
CA GLY A 68 -1.43 -25.88 -7.10
C GLY A 68 -1.26 -24.43 -6.65
N THR A 69 -1.81 -23.53 -7.48
CA THR A 69 -1.84 -22.09 -7.27
C THR A 69 -3.23 -21.54 -7.58
N THR A 70 -3.78 -20.72 -6.70
CA THR A 70 -4.96 -19.89 -6.97
C THR A 70 -4.54 -18.43 -6.93
N THR A 71 -5.12 -17.59 -7.78
CA THR A 71 -4.86 -16.15 -7.79
C THR A 71 -6.17 -15.40 -7.64
N ILE A 72 -6.19 -14.42 -6.74
CA ILE A 72 -7.34 -13.57 -6.47
C ILE A 72 -6.89 -12.12 -6.68
N SER A 73 -7.50 -11.39 -7.62
CA SER A 73 -7.17 -9.99 -7.87
C SER A 73 -7.78 -9.08 -6.81
N VAL A 74 -7.24 -7.86 -6.68
CA VAL A 74 -7.83 -6.80 -5.84
C VAL A 74 -9.28 -6.54 -6.23
N ASP A 75 -9.59 -6.52 -7.53
CA ASP A 75 -10.96 -6.30 -8.02
C ASP A 75 -11.95 -7.36 -7.52
N ILE A 76 -11.56 -8.64 -7.52
CA ILE A 76 -12.41 -9.72 -6.98
C ILE A 76 -12.63 -9.53 -5.48
N LEU A 77 -11.60 -9.11 -4.73
CA LEU A 77 -11.77 -8.83 -3.29
C LEU A 77 -12.70 -7.64 -3.02
N LYS A 78 -12.76 -6.65 -3.93
CA LYS A 78 -13.64 -5.48 -3.82
C LYS A 78 -15.07 -5.78 -4.26
N ASN A 79 -15.21 -6.33 -5.46
CA ASN A 79 -16.46 -6.37 -6.21
C ASN A 79 -17.05 -7.79 -6.35
N GLY A 80 -16.27 -8.81 -6.01
CA GLY A 80 -16.61 -10.20 -6.30
C GLY A 80 -16.29 -10.55 -7.75
N GLY A 81 -16.61 -11.77 -8.15
CA GLY A 81 -16.33 -12.26 -9.49
C GLY A 81 -16.25 -13.78 -9.52
N GLU A 82 -15.42 -14.31 -10.43
CA GLU A 82 -15.20 -15.74 -10.55
C GLU A 82 -13.74 -16.09 -10.25
N VAL A 83 -13.53 -17.06 -9.39
CA VAL A 83 -12.20 -17.64 -9.08
C VAL A 83 -12.27 -19.13 -9.36
N ASN A 84 -11.49 -19.60 -10.35
CA ASN A 84 -11.43 -21.01 -10.74
C ASN A 84 -12.83 -21.64 -11.01
N GLY A 85 -13.73 -20.94 -11.69
CA GLY A 85 -15.09 -21.44 -11.97
C GLY A 85 -16.08 -21.30 -10.82
N VAL A 86 -15.69 -20.68 -9.69
CA VAL A 86 -16.55 -20.45 -8.53
C VAL A 86 -16.88 -18.97 -8.43
N THR A 87 -18.17 -18.65 -8.42
CA THR A 87 -18.64 -17.28 -8.16
C THR A 87 -18.44 -16.93 -6.69
N VAL A 88 -17.72 -15.84 -6.44
CA VAL A 88 -17.40 -15.33 -5.10
C VAL A 88 -17.95 -13.92 -4.95
N GLU A 89 -18.37 -13.60 -3.73
CA GLU A 89 -18.80 -12.24 -3.38
C GLU A 89 -17.61 -11.29 -3.24
N GLY A 90 -17.87 -9.98 -3.23
CA GLY A 90 -16.88 -8.95 -2.91
C GLY A 90 -17.01 -8.45 -1.47
N GLY A 91 -16.43 -7.28 -1.20
CA GLY A 91 -16.52 -6.61 0.09
C GLY A 91 -15.53 -7.09 1.14
N TYR A 92 -14.48 -7.80 0.73
CA TYR A 92 -13.41 -8.26 1.63
C TYR A 92 -12.34 -7.20 1.90
N ILE A 93 -12.35 -6.12 1.12
CA ILE A 93 -11.51 -4.93 1.28
C ILE A 93 -12.32 -3.67 0.99
N ASP A 94 -11.77 -2.52 1.40
CA ASP A 94 -12.42 -1.22 1.22
C ASP A 94 -12.66 -0.89 -0.27
N GLN A 95 -13.73 -0.16 -0.56
CA GLN A 95 -14.01 0.36 -1.91
C GLN A 95 -13.00 1.45 -2.32
N ASN A 96 -12.47 2.20 -1.36
CA ASN A 96 -11.46 3.24 -1.57
C ASN A 96 -10.03 2.68 -1.36
N PHE A 97 -9.82 1.41 -1.71
CA PHE A 97 -8.51 0.78 -1.60
C PHE A 97 -7.54 1.34 -2.65
N GLU A 98 -6.71 2.28 -2.23
CA GLU A 98 -5.74 3.00 -3.05
C GLU A 98 -4.31 2.67 -2.63
N ASN A 99 -3.40 2.67 -3.61
CA ASN A 99 -1.99 2.44 -3.39
C ASN A 99 -1.33 3.71 -2.83
N PRO A 100 -0.80 3.70 -1.59
CA PRO A 100 -0.20 4.87 -0.96
C PRO A 100 1.11 5.29 -1.62
N MET A 101 1.74 4.42 -2.43
CA MET A 101 2.95 4.76 -3.19
C MET A 101 2.62 5.66 -4.39
N THR A 102 1.50 5.41 -5.06
CA THR A 102 1.13 6.08 -6.32
C THR A 102 -0.04 7.06 -6.17
N GLU A 103 -0.74 7.01 -5.03
CA GLU A 103 -1.96 7.78 -4.73
C GLU A 103 -3.07 7.53 -5.77
N LYS A 104 -3.10 6.30 -6.31
CA LYS A 104 -4.07 5.86 -7.29
C LYS A 104 -4.72 4.56 -6.83
N PRO A 105 -5.95 4.25 -7.30
CA PRO A 105 -6.54 2.93 -7.10
C PRO A 105 -5.60 1.84 -7.64
N TYR A 106 -5.52 0.73 -6.91
CA TYR A 106 -4.79 -0.45 -7.39
C TYR A 106 -5.36 -0.94 -8.71
N THR A 107 -4.48 -1.37 -9.62
CA THR A 107 -4.90 -2.02 -10.85
C THR A 107 -5.28 -3.47 -10.61
N ASN A 108 -5.99 -4.08 -11.57
CA ASN A 108 -6.34 -5.51 -11.54
C ASN A 108 -5.11 -6.44 -11.64
N ASN A 109 -3.93 -5.87 -11.86
CA ASN A 109 -2.66 -6.58 -11.92
C ASN A 109 -2.09 -6.85 -10.52
N VAL A 110 -2.60 -6.19 -9.49
CA VAL A 110 -2.30 -6.53 -8.09
C VAL A 110 -3.18 -7.69 -7.64
N LYS A 111 -2.56 -8.74 -7.13
CA LYS A 111 -3.22 -10.01 -6.83
C LYS A 111 -2.62 -10.68 -5.60
N VAL A 112 -3.45 -11.41 -4.87
CA VAL A 112 -3.03 -12.36 -3.85
C VAL A 112 -2.88 -13.73 -4.51
N VAL A 113 -1.69 -14.31 -4.40
CA VAL A 113 -1.36 -15.63 -4.90
C VAL A 113 -1.36 -16.58 -3.71
N ILE A 114 -2.16 -17.62 -3.80
CA ILE A 114 -2.29 -18.68 -2.80
C ILE A 114 -1.64 -19.92 -3.37
N THR A 115 -0.66 -20.49 -2.66
CA THR A 115 0.02 -21.73 -3.07
C THR A 115 -0.07 -22.79 -1.99
N SER A 116 -0.08 -24.07 -2.39
CA SER A 116 0.00 -25.18 -1.44
C SER A 116 0.91 -26.28 -1.95
N SER A 117 1.90 -26.68 -1.16
CA SER A 117 2.76 -27.82 -1.51
C SER A 117 2.08 -29.17 -1.27
N ASN A 118 1.28 -29.29 -0.19
CA ASN A 118 0.73 -30.56 0.29
C ASN A 118 -0.82 -30.56 0.39
N GLY A 119 -1.49 -29.51 -0.05
CA GLY A 119 -2.96 -29.36 0.02
C GLY A 119 -3.52 -29.01 1.41
N THR A 120 -2.67 -28.98 2.45
CA THR A 120 -3.08 -28.75 3.84
C THR A 120 -2.52 -27.48 4.46
N LYS A 121 -1.43 -26.95 3.90
CA LYS A 121 -0.81 -25.67 4.28
C LYS A 121 -0.85 -24.72 3.10
N PHE A 122 -1.26 -23.49 3.33
CA PHE A 122 -1.42 -22.46 2.31
C PHE A 122 -0.48 -21.29 2.59
N ASN A 123 0.27 -20.87 1.59
CA ASN A 123 1.06 -19.65 1.61
C ASN A 123 0.31 -18.56 0.83
N TYR A 124 0.39 -17.31 1.31
CA TYR A 124 -0.30 -16.16 0.72
C TYR A 124 0.72 -15.07 0.43
N GLU A 125 0.83 -14.66 -0.83
CA GLU A 125 1.76 -13.61 -1.24
C GLU A 125 1.07 -12.60 -2.15
N VAL A 126 1.36 -11.31 -1.94
CA VAL A 126 0.86 -10.25 -2.82
C VAL A 126 1.86 -10.06 -3.96
N THR A 127 1.36 -10.17 -5.19
CA THR A 127 2.10 -9.85 -6.41
C THR A 127 1.53 -8.56 -7.01
N ALA A 128 2.42 -7.60 -7.29
CA ALA A 128 2.09 -6.33 -7.93
C ALA A 128 3.11 -6.04 -9.04
N PRO A 129 2.75 -5.26 -10.08
CA PRO A 129 3.72 -4.77 -11.06
C PRO A 129 4.71 -3.77 -10.43
N ASP A 130 5.89 -3.58 -11.03
CA ASP A 130 6.98 -2.81 -10.40
C ASP A 130 6.61 -1.37 -10.04
N ASN A 131 5.74 -0.75 -10.82
CA ASN A 131 5.21 0.60 -10.58
C ASN A 131 4.17 0.68 -9.45
N GLU A 132 3.71 -0.44 -8.92
CA GLU A 132 2.73 -0.52 -7.82
C GLU A 132 3.25 -1.32 -6.61
N LYS A 133 4.45 -1.88 -6.69
CA LYS A 133 5.11 -2.55 -5.56
C LYS A 133 5.43 -1.55 -4.46
N CYS A 134 5.40 -2.01 -3.22
CA CYS A 134 5.91 -1.25 -2.08
C CYS A 134 7.44 -1.11 -2.21
N GLN A 135 7.91 0.10 -2.50
CA GLN A 135 9.32 0.42 -2.69
C GLN A 135 9.76 1.51 -1.71
N LYS A 136 11.04 1.51 -1.32
CA LYS A 136 11.64 2.55 -0.49
C LYS A 136 12.35 3.58 -1.35
#